data_AF-A0ABD3ABJ3-F1
#
_entry.id   AF-A0ABD3ABJ3-F1
#
_cell.length_a   1.000
_cell.length_b   1.000
_cell.length_c   1.000
_cell.angle_alpha   90.00
_cell.angle_beta   90.00
_cell.angle_gamma   90.00
#
_symmetry.space_group_name_H-M   'P 1'
#
loop_
_entity.id
_entity.type
_entity.pdbx_description
1 polymer ?
#
loop_
_entity_poly.entity_id
_entity_poly.type
_entity_poly.pdbx_seq_one_letter_code
_entity_poly.pdbx_strand_id
1 'polypeptide(L)'
;MDGQVSAKGDVYSFGVVLLETFTGKKPTDTMFEGNLNLHQWVTKAFPDAVMDVLDPNIRNDVFFRREEDTARINKKPIQIEGLLVSIFHVALQCLKESPEERINMRNVVAQLKKIRNQLRASSNNATYTSYKPLLS
;
A
#
# COMPACT_ATOMS: atom_id res chain seq x y z
N MET A 1 -15.21 6.53 25.89
CA MET A 1 -14.32 7.05 24.85
C MET A 1 -14.57 8.55 24.78
N ASP A 2 -13.77 9.34 25.47
CA ASP A 2 -13.77 10.79 25.22
C ASP A 2 -13.15 10.99 23.85
N GLY A 3 -13.97 11.39 22.88
CA GLY A 3 -13.55 11.68 21.51
C GLY A 3 -12.70 12.95 21.46
N GLN A 4 -11.48 12.88 21.98
CA GLN A 4 -10.54 13.98 21.88
C GLN A 4 -9.95 14.01 20.47
N VAL A 5 -10.40 15.02 19.71
CA VAL A 5 -9.80 15.35 18.42
C VAL A 5 -8.34 15.71 18.65
N SER A 6 -7.45 14.99 17.97
CA SER A 6 -6.01 15.23 18.06
C SER A 6 -5.34 14.87 16.75
N ALA A 7 -4.20 15.49 16.46
CA ALA A 7 -3.42 15.17 15.27
C ALA A 7 -3.01 13.68 15.23
N LYS A 8 -2.83 13.03 16.39
CA LYS A 8 -2.55 11.59 16.48
C LYS A 8 -3.80 10.73 16.28
N GLY A 9 -4.98 11.24 16.64
CA GLY A 9 -6.26 10.66 16.25
C GLY A 9 -6.47 10.70 14.73
N ASP A 10 -6.18 11.85 14.10
CA ASP A 10 -6.28 12.01 12.64
C ASP A 10 -5.33 11.06 11.90
N VAL A 11 -4.11 10.86 12.41
CA VAL A 11 -3.17 9.87 11.87
C VAL A 11 -3.77 8.46 11.93
N TYR A 12 -4.37 8.08 13.06
CA TYR A 12 -4.98 6.75 13.20
C TYR A 12 -6.12 6.57 12.19
N SER A 13 -7.02 7.54 12.11
CA SER A 13 -8.11 7.56 11.13
C SER A 13 -7.61 7.48 9.69
N PHE A 14 -6.51 8.18 9.36
CA PHE A 14 -5.86 8.06 8.06
C PHE A 14 -5.33 6.64 7.80
N GLY A 15 -4.72 6.01 8.81
CA GLY A 15 -4.27 4.62 8.74
C GLY A 15 -5.41 3.65 8.43
N VAL A 16 -6.58 3.86 9.05
CA VAL A 16 -7.79 3.08 8.77
C VAL A 16 -8.20 3.26 7.32
N VAL A 17 -8.39 4.51 6.86
CA VAL A 17 -8.81 4.82 5.49
C VAL A 17 -7.82 4.25 4.46
N LEU A 18 -6.52 4.28 4.78
CA LEU A 18 -5.50 3.69 3.91
C LEU A 18 -5.67 2.18 3.80
N LEU A 19 -5.92 1.46 4.89
CA LEU A 19 -6.24 0.03 4.82
C LEU A 19 -7.57 -0.24 4.11
N GLU A 20 -8.62 0.53 4.38
CA GLU A 20 -9.92 0.40 3.70
C GLU A 20 -9.77 0.51 2.18
N THR A 21 -8.96 1.47 1.72
CA THR A 21 -8.71 1.74 0.30
C THR A 21 -8.08 0.53 -0.41
N PHE A 22 -7.11 -0.13 0.23
CA PHE A 22 -6.38 -1.22 -0.42
C PHE A 22 -7.00 -2.60 -0.20
N THR A 23 -7.78 -2.78 0.86
CA THR A 23 -8.43 -4.05 1.19
C THR A 23 -9.87 -4.13 0.69
N GLY A 24 -10.51 -2.98 0.43
CA GLY A 24 -11.94 -2.90 0.14
C GLY A 24 -12.82 -3.21 1.36
N LYS A 25 -12.23 -3.35 2.56
CA LYS A 25 -12.92 -3.75 3.79
C LYS A 25 -13.16 -2.56 4.69
N LYS A 26 -14.40 -2.40 5.17
CA LYS A 26 -14.75 -1.40 6.19
C LYS A 26 -14.44 -1.94 7.58
N PRO A 27 -14.00 -1.13 8.55
CA PRO A 27 -13.80 -1.55 9.95
C PRO A 27 -15.06 -2.13 10.60
N THR A 28 -16.23 -1.77 10.07
CA THR A 28 -17.55 -2.22 10.51
C THR A 28 -18.11 -3.39 9.70
N ASP A 29 -17.32 -3.99 8.81
CA ASP A 29 -17.71 -5.21 8.10
C ASP A 29 -17.97 -6.34 9.11
N THR A 30 -19.03 -7.12 8.87
CA THR A 30 -19.44 -8.28 9.68
C THR A 30 -18.35 -9.32 9.89
N MET A 31 -17.31 -9.35 9.05
CA MET A 31 -16.15 -10.22 9.30
C MET A 31 -15.30 -9.82 10.52
N PHE A 32 -15.45 -8.59 11.02
CA PHE A 32 -14.69 -8.02 12.14
C PHE A 32 -15.51 -8.06 13.44
N GLU A 33 -15.87 -9.28 13.86
CA GLU A 33 -16.61 -9.51 15.10
C GLU A 33 -15.68 -9.94 16.26
N GLY A 34 -16.13 -9.67 17.49
CA GLY A 34 -15.40 -10.02 18.71
C GLY A 34 -14.07 -9.28 18.84
N ASN A 35 -12.98 -10.04 18.90
CA ASN A 35 -11.62 -9.52 19.11
C ASN A 35 -10.82 -9.35 17.81
N LEU A 36 -11.45 -9.45 16.64
CA LEU A 36 -10.80 -9.25 15.35
C LEU A 36 -11.23 -7.92 14.74
N ASN A 37 -10.28 -7.04 14.47
CA ASN A 37 -10.49 -5.81 13.72
C ASN A 37 -9.62 -5.74 12.45
N LEU A 38 -9.87 -4.74 11.60
CA LEU A 38 -9.14 -4.51 10.35
C LEU A 38 -7.62 -4.43 10.56
N HIS A 39 -7.16 -3.74 11.62
CA HIS A 39 -5.74 -3.61 11.95
C HIS A 39 -5.12 -4.99 12.26
N GLN A 40 -5.75 -5.79 13.12
CA GLN A 40 -5.25 -7.12 13.49
C GLN A 40 -5.30 -8.11 12.33
N TRP A 41 -6.37 -8.08 11.53
CA TRP A 41 -6.50 -8.93 10.35
C TRP A 41 -5.37 -8.66 9.34
N VAL A 42 -5.10 -7.39 9.03
CA VAL A 42 -3.99 -7.01 8.15
C VAL A 42 -2.63 -7.33 8.77
N THR A 43 -2.46 -7.12 10.08
CA THR A 43 -1.20 -7.43 10.78
C THR A 43 -0.85 -8.92 10.68
N LYS A 44 -1.83 -9.82 10.75
CA LYS A 44 -1.62 -11.26 10.60
C LYS A 44 -1.16 -11.67 9.20
N ALA A 45 -1.54 -10.91 8.18
CA ALA A 45 -1.14 -11.15 6.80
C ALA A 45 0.19 -10.47 6.43
N PHE A 46 0.64 -9.48 7.21
CA PHE A 46 1.83 -8.71 6.90
C PHE A 46 3.12 -9.40 7.38
N PRO A 47 4.22 -9.40 6.59
CA PRO A 47 4.35 -8.87 5.23
C PRO A 47 4.07 -9.91 4.13
N ASP A 48 4.08 -11.20 4.46
CA ASP A 48 4.22 -12.28 3.48
C ASP A 48 2.94 -12.63 2.71
N ALA A 49 1.77 -12.30 3.27
CA ALA A 49 0.45 -12.59 2.72
C ALA A 49 -0.36 -11.31 2.40
N VAL A 50 0.33 -10.18 2.17
CA VAL A 50 -0.33 -8.89 1.85
C VAL A 50 -1.25 -9.01 0.63
N MET A 51 -0.92 -9.86 -0.33
CA MET A 51 -1.74 -10.09 -1.53
C MET A 51 -3.10 -10.73 -1.22
N ASP A 52 -3.25 -11.44 -0.10
CA ASP A 52 -4.48 -12.14 0.27
C ASP A 52 -5.51 -11.24 0.93
N VAL A 53 -5.09 -10.07 1.42
CA VAL A 53 -5.96 -9.09 2.07
C VAL A 53 -6.34 -7.93 1.14
N LEU A 54 -5.82 -7.90 -0.09
CA LEU A 54 -6.17 -6.88 -1.08
C LEU A 54 -7.61 -6.99 -1.54
N ASP A 55 -8.17 -5.83 -1.91
CA ASP A 55 -9.38 -5.78 -2.70
C ASP A 55 -9.21 -6.64 -3.97
N PRO A 56 -10.18 -7.50 -4.33
CA PRO A 56 -10.07 -8.36 -5.50
C PRO A 56 -9.80 -7.62 -6.81
N ASN A 57 -10.32 -6.39 -6.99
CA ASN A 57 -10.06 -5.61 -8.19
C ASN A 57 -8.61 -5.14 -8.24
N ILE A 58 -8.08 -4.64 -7.12
CA ILE A 58 -6.67 -4.26 -7.01
C ILE A 58 -5.79 -5.49 -7.23
N ARG A 59 -6.12 -6.62 -6.59
CA ARG A 59 -5.41 -7.89 -6.73
C ARG A 59 -5.33 -8.29 -8.21
N ASN A 60 -6.46 -8.29 -8.90
CA ASN A 60 -6.53 -8.64 -10.32
C ASN A 60 -5.70 -7.69 -11.20
N ASP A 61 -5.78 -6.38 -10.97
CA ASP A 61 -4.96 -5.39 -11.69
C ASP A 61 -3.45 -5.64 -11.53
N VAL A 62 -3.01 -6.10 -10.35
CA VAL A 62 -1.62 -6.49 -10.11
C VAL A 62 -1.25 -7.77 -10.86
N PHE A 63 -2.12 -8.79 -10.86
CA PHE A 63 -1.89 -10.04 -11.59
C PHE A 63 -1.84 -9.82 -13.11
N PHE A 64 -2.76 -9.06 -13.69
CA PHE A 64 -2.77 -8.77 -15.14
C PHE A 64 -1.51 -8.02 -15.58
N ARG A 65 -1.05 -7.02 -14.82
CA ARG A 65 0.23 -6.34 -15.12
C ARG A 65 1.42 -7.30 -15.07
N ARG A 66 1.41 -8.26 -14.14
CA ARG A 66 2.48 -9.25 -14.02
C ARG A 66 2.54 -10.14 -15.27
N GLU A 67 1.40 -10.61 -15.78
CA GLU A 67 1.35 -11.41 -17.01
C GLU A 67 1.85 -10.62 -18.24
N GLU A 68 1.40 -9.37 -18.42
CA GLU A 68 1.87 -8.48 -19.49
C GLU A 68 3.38 -8.21 -19.42
N ASP A 69 3.92 -8.00 -18.22
CA ASP A 69 5.35 -7.77 -18.01
C ASP A 69 6.17 -9.07 -18.22
N THR A 70 5.65 -10.24 -17.87
CA THR A 70 6.33 -11.53 -18.15
C THR A 70 6.39 -11.86 -19.64
N ALA A 71 5.39 -11.45 -20.43
CA ALA A 71 5.44 -11.55 -21.89
C ALA A 71 6.51 -10.64 -22.51
N ARG A 72 6.93 -9.59 -21.80
CA ARG A 72 8.04 -8.69 -22.18
C ARG A 72 9.34 -9.17 -21.52
N ILE A 73 9.96 -10.17 -22.15
CA ILE A 73 11.14 -10.97 -21.71
C ILE A 73 12.34 -10.21 -21.07
N ASN A 74 12.38 -8.87 -21.11
CA ASN A 74 13.50 -8.06 -20.59
C ASN A 74 13.15 -7.03 -19.50
N LYS A 75 11.93 -7.02 -18.95
CA LYS A 75 11.61 -6.15 -17.80
C LYS A 75 11.76 -6.91 -16.48
N LYS A 76 12.53 -6.36 -15.53
CA LYS A 76 12.41 -6.78 -14.14
C LYS A 76 10.95 -6.54 -13.73
N PRO A 77 10.21 -7.56 -13.25
CA PRO A 77 8.83 -7.37 -12.84
C PRO A 77 8.79 -6.23 -11.82
N ILE A 78 7.85 -5.30 -12.01
CA ILE A 78 7.57 -4.31 -10.98
C ILE A 78 7.28 -5.09 -9.71
N GLN A 79 8.06 -4.87 -8.64
CA GLN A 79 7.77 -5.45 -7.32
C GLN A 79 6.58 -4.69 -6.72
N ILE A 80 5.43 -4.70 -7.40
CA ILE A 80 4.19 -4.07 -6.93
C ILE A 80 3.86 -4.63 -5.55
N GLU A 81 4.07 -5.92 -5.35
CA GLU A 81 3.97 -6.57 -4.04
C GLU A 81 4.83 -5.87 -2.99
N GLY A 82 6.11 -5.59 -3.28
CA GLY A 82 6.97 -4.82 -2.36
C GLY A 82 6.49 -3.38 -2.11
N LEU A 83 5.86 -2.74 -3.10
CA LEU A 83 5.24 -1.42 -2.93
C LEU A 83 3.99 -1.52 -2.05
N LEU A 84 3.18 -2.56 -2.21
CA LEU A 84 2.01 -2.82 -1.37
C LEU A 84 2.42 -3.11 0.07
N VAL A 85 3.44 -3.94 0.28
CA VAL A 85 4.06 -4.15 1.60
C VAL A 85 4.49 -2.81 2.20
N SER A 86 5.13 -1.93 1.42
CA SER A 86 5.52 -0.60 1.90
C SER A 86 4.33 0.28 2.30
N ILE A 87 3.24 0.24 1.54
CA ILE A 87 2.00 0.99 1.85
C ILE A 87 1.35 0.46 3.13
N PHE A 88 1.25 -0.85 3.26
CA PHE A 88 0.68 -1.51 4.44
C PHE A 88 1.53 -1.23 5.67
N HIS A 89 2.86 -1.20 5.52
CA HIS A 89 3.76 -0.80 6.59
C HIS A 89 3.47 0.63 7.08
N VAL A 90 3.27 1.59 6.17
CA VAL A 90 2.89 2.97 6.53
C VAL A 90 1.56 2.99 7.28
N ALA A 91 0.56 2.23 6.81
CA ALA A 91 -0.74 2.14 7.47
C ALA A 91 -0.63 1.57 8.90
N LEU A 92 0.13 0.47 9.08
CA LEU A 92 0.37 -0.14 10.39
C LEU A 92 1.14 0.77 11.35
N GLN A 93 2.04 1.62 10.85
CA GLN A 93 2.68 2.66 11.66
C GLN A 93 1.70 3.75 12.12
N CYS A 94 0.63 4.01 11.36
CA CYS A 94 -0.42 4.95 11.73
C CYS A 94 -1.40 4.36 12.77
N LEU A 95 -1.59 3.04 12.74
CA LEU A 95 -2.56 2.30 13.55
C LEU A 95 -2.01 1.78 14.89
N LYS A 96 -0.83 2.25 15.32
CA LYS A 96 -0.30 1.92 16.65
C LYS A 96 -1.28 2.32 17.74
N GLU A 97 -1.49 1.44 18.72
CA GLU A 97 -2.45 1.66 19.80
C GLU A 97 -2.08 2.92 20.60
N SER A 98 -0.80 3.06 20.99
CA SER A 98 -0.28 4.26 21.64
C SER A 98 -0.18 5.43 20.64
N PRO A 99 -0.79 6.61 20.94
CA PRO A 99 -0.65 7.83 20.14
C PRO A 99 0.81 8.28 19.92
N GLU A 100 1.69 8.03 20.88
CA GLU A 100 3.09 8.44 20.88
C GLU A 100 3.88 7.64 19.84
N GLU A 101 3.59 6.33 19.72
CA GLU A 101 4.22 5.42 18.76
C GLU A 101 3.75 5.65 17.31
N ARG A 102 2.60 6.32 17.13
CA ARG A 102 2.08 6.63 15.78
C ARG A 102 3.03 7.58 15.07
N ILE A 103 3.35 7.25 13.82
CA ILE A 103 4.09 8.14 12.93
C ILE A 103 3.35 9.48 12.75
N ASN A 104 4.07 10.58 12.50
CA ASN A 104 3.42 11.87 12.20
C ASN A 104 3.06 11.99 10.70
N MET A 105 2.09 12.84 10.36
CA MET A 105 1.64 13.00 8.97
C MET A 105 2.72 13.49 7.99
N ARG A 106 3.72 14.27 8.46
CA ARG A 106 4.85 14.67 7.61
C ARG A 106 5.61 13.44 7.11
N ASN A 107 5.88 12.49 8.01
CA ASN A 107 6.59 11.27 7.69
C ASN A 107 5.72 10.31 6.86
N VAL A 108 4.41 10.22 7.13
CA VAL A 108 3.45 9.47 6.28
C VAL A 108 3.52 9.97 4.83
N VAL A 109 3.39 11.28 4.62
CA VAL A 109 3.45 11.88 3.29
C VAL A 109 4.81 11.65 2.62
N ALA A 110 5.91 11.76 3.38
CA ALA A 110 7.25 11.50 2.85
C ALA A 110 7.40 10.05 2.36
N GLN A 111 6.96 9.07 3.14
CA GLN A 111 7.00 7.65 2.76
C GLN A 111 6.10 7.35 1.56
N LEU A 112 4.85 7.83 1.56
CA LEU A 112 3.93 7.62 0.43
C LEU A 112 4.44 8.28 -0.87
N LYS A 113 5.06 9.47 -0.78
CA LYS A 113 5.73 10.10 -1.93
C LYS A 113 6.88 9.26 -2.45
N LYS A 114 7.68 8.65 -1.56
CA LYS A 114 8.78 7.74 -1.95
C LYS A 114 8.23 6.53 -2.70
N ILE A 115 7.21 5.87 -2.17
CA ILE A 115 6.55 4.71 -2.80
C ILE A 115 6.00 5.08 -4.17
N ARG A 116 5.30 6.21 -4.28
CA ARG A 116 4.77 6.71 -5.56
C ARG A 116 5.87 6.98 -6.58
N ASN A 117 7.01 7.52 -6.15
CA ASN A 117 8.13 7.78 -7.04
C ASN A 117 8.79 6.47 -7.53
N GLN A 118 8.88 5.46 -6.67
CA GLN A 118 9.34 4.12 -7.07
C GLN A 118 8.41 3.51 -8.13
N LEU A 119 7.10 3.58 -7.92
CA LEU A 119 6.11 3.13 -8.92
C LEU A 119 6.30 3.84 -10.27
N ARG A 120 6.45 5.17 -10.26
CA ARG A 120 6.64 5.97 -11.50
C ARG A 120 7.96 5.69 -12.19
N ALA A 121 9.04 5.51 -11.44
CA ALA A 121 10.35 5.17 -12.01
C ALA A 121 10.30 3.81 -12.72
N SER A 122 9.55 2.85 -12.15
CA SER A 122 9.28 1.57 -12.80
C SER A 122 8.45 1.71 -14.09
N SER A 123 7.51 2.65 -14.15
CA SER A 123 6.73 2.95 -15.36
C SER A 123 7.54 3.69 -16.44
N ASN A 124 8.39 4.66 -16.07
CA ASN A 124 9.14 5.51 -17.01
C ASN A 124 10.34 4.80 -17.67
N ASN A 125 10.84 3.73 -17.08
CA ASN A 125 11.81 2.85 -17.75
C ASN A 125 11.21 2.08 -18.95
N ALA A 126 9.88 2.18 -19.18
CA ALA A 126 9.23 1.63 -20.38
C ALA A 126 9.35 2.52 -21.62
N THR A 127 9.70 3.80 -21.48
CA THR A 127 9.70 4.77 -22.60
C THR A 127 11.08 5.16 -23.13
N TYR A 128 12.18 4.75 -22.47
CA TYR A 128 13.53 5.12 -22.90
C TYR A 128 14.18 4.15 -23.91
N THR A 129 13.52 3.05 -24.27
CA THR A 129 14.06 2.09 -25.26
C THR A 129 13.71 2.42 -26.72
N SER A 130 12.92 3.46 -26.99
CA SER A 130 12.46 3.79 -28.36
C SER A 130 13.20 4.93 -29.06
N TYR A 131 14.21 5.57 -28.44
CA TYR A 131 14.98 6.62 -29.11
C TYR A 131 16.47 6.38 -28.96
N LYS A 132 17.00 5.45 -29.76
CA LYS A 132 18.38 5.58 -30.26
C LYS A 132 18.30 6.53 -31.46
N PRO A 133 18.86 7.75 -31.39
CA PRO A 133 19.12 8.50 -32.61
C PRO A 133 20.14 7.70 -33.41
N LEU A 134 19.79 7.36 -34.65
CA LEU A 134 20.76 6.93 -35.63
C LEU A 134 21.74 8.10 -35.83
N LEU A 135 23.00 7.85 -35.50
CA LEU A 135 24.10 8.72 -35.91
C LEU A 135 24.14 8.76 -37.44
N SER A 136 24.11 9.96 -38.00
CA SER A 136 24.76 10.33 -39.25
C SER A 136 25.48 11.64 -39.03
#